data_AF-A0A966PUI8-F1
#
_entry.id   AF-A0A966PUI8-F1
#
_cell.length_a   1.000
_cell.length_b   1.000
_cell.length_c   1.000
_cell.angle_alpha   90.00
_cell.angle_beta   90.00
_cell.angle_gamma   90.00
#
_symmetry.space_group_name_H-M   'P 1'
#
loop_
_entity.id
_entity.type
_entity.pdbx_description
1 polymer ?
#
loop_
_entity_poly.entity_id
_entity_poly.type
_entity_poly.pdbx_seq_one_letter_code
_entity_poly.pdbx_strand_id
1 'polypeptide(L)'
;MPKAVISNKIYLETTPELAQKLIKTLTYKIRRNIPGAKTHFIQFDIVKNYKVLPKGIMSIPVGRIDLIPEDYEILDKRIINELPFPYPKFALRGTQLDVYNDVEDTCFINAMVGWGKTFTALHIARKLGQKTLIVCHNTMLRDQWIEEVEKLYSMPVGIIGSGSFDIDHSIVVGNIQTLVKLTPQIAKEFGTVIVDEAHHCPASTFTTFIDSMYARYKIGLSGTMQRKDGKQILFKDFFGSKLYQPPQENTLTPTVQIVKTGIALSPGETWVKKINNLLYDTDYQHFIAAAAKMQIDKGHKVLVIADRVEFLKQVGELIGETCVCIVGGTTFEERVLLKEQIESGEKSCIAGSRQIFSEGISVNILSCVILAVPIANDGLLEQIIGRIMRQHENKLPPLVLDMMFSGVSDRKQNKDRIAFYMRKGWEILGL
;
A
#
# COMPACT_ATOMS: atom_id res chain seq x y z
N MET A 1 -17.77 -37.22 -16.73
CA MET A 1 -17.16 -35.90 -16.95
C MET A 1 -16.01 -35.74 -15.98
N PRO A 2 -14.87 -35.17 -16.41
CA PRO A 2 -13.77 -34.86 -15.51
C PRO A 2 -14.25 -33.86 -14.44
N LYS A 3 -13.69 -33.97 -13.23
CA LYS A 3 -14.13 -33.17 -12.07
C LYS A 3 -13.10 -32.13 -11.68
N ALA A 4 -13.58 -30.94 -11.32
CA ALA A 4 -12.82 -29.89 -10.66
C ALA A 4 -13.34 -29.68 -9.24
N VAL A 5 -12.51 -29.91 -8.23
CA VAL A 5 -12.87 -29.65 -6.83
C VAL A 5 -12.27 -28.33 -6.40
N ILE A 6 -13.11 -27.36 -6.04
CA ILE A 6 -12.67 -26.06 -5.53
C ILE A 6 -12.78 -26.08 -4.01
N SER A 7 -11.68 -25.84 -3.29
CA SER A 7 -11.66 -25.70 -1.83
C SER A 7 -10.76 -24.51 -1.47
N ASN A 8 -9.79 -24.69 -0.57
CA ASN A 8 -8.67 -23.75 -0.40
C ASN A 8 -7.76 -23.66 -1.64
N LYS A 9 -7.75 -24.70 -2.49
CA LYS A 9 -7.12 -24.77 -3.82
C LYS A 9 -8.09 -25.40 -4.82
N ILE A 10 -7.77 -25.33 -6.11
CA ILE A 10 -8.49 -26.07 -7.15
C ILE A 10 -7.72 -27.37 -7.40
N TYR A 11 -8.43 -28.49 -7.42
CA TYR A 11 -7.90 -29.81 -7.75
C TYR A 11 -8.57 -30.29 -9.04
N LEU A 12 -7.75 -30.60 -10.04
CA LEU A 12 -8.19 -30.97 -11.39
C LEU A 12 -7.63 -32.33 -11.76
N GLU A 13 -8.47 -33.21 -12.30
CA GLU A 13 -7.99 -34.31 -13.14
C GLU A 13 -7.42 -33.70 -14.42
N THR A 14 -6.23 -34.10 -14.85
CA THR A 14 -5.55 -33.47 -15.99
C THR A 14 -5.09 -34.49 -17.02
N THR A 15 -5.35 -34.20 -18.30
CA THR A 15 -4.65 -34.84 -19.41
C THR A 15 -3.21 -34.30 -19.51
N PRO A 16 -2.29 -35.00 -20.18
CA PRO A 16 -0.93 -34.50 -20.39
C PRO A 16 -0.88 -33.11 -21.02
N GLU A 17 -1.77 -32.82 -21.97
CA GLU A 17 -1.86 -31.53 -22.66
C GLU A 17 -2.32 -30.41 -21.70
N LEU A 18 -3.37 -30.67 -20.92
CA LEU A 18 -3.86 -29.72 -19.92
C LEU A 18 -2.79 -29.47 -18.85
N ALA A 19 -2.11 -30.52 -18.38
CA ALA A 19 -1.04 -30.40 -17.41
C ALA A 19 0.10 -29.52 -17.92
N GLN A 20 0.54 -29.69 -19.16
CA GLN A 20 1.55 -28.83 -19.77
C GLN A 20 1.10 -27.36 -19.87
N LYS A 21 -0.16 -27.12 -20.27
CA LYS A 21 -0.75 -25.77 -20.33
C LYS A 21 -0.75 -25.10 -18.94
N LEU A 22 -1.17 -25.83 -17.91
CA LEU A 22 -1.19 -25.34 -16.52
C LEU A 22 0.21 -25.05 -16.00
N ILE A 23 1.17 -25.96 -16.21
CA ILE A 23 2.58 -25.78 -15.82
C ILE A 23 3.15 -24.51 -16.45
N LYS A 24 2.94 -24.31 -17.75
CA LYS A 24 3.44 -23.12 -18.46
C LYS A 24 2.81 -21.84 -17.92
N THR A 25 1.50 -21.87 -17.63
CA THR A 25 0.73 -20.70 -17.19
C THR A 25 1.03 -20.30 -15.75
N LEU A 26 1.31 -21.27 -14.88
CA LEU A 26 1.51 -21.08 -13.44
C LEU A 26 3.01 -21.11 -13.04
N THR A 27 3.90 -21.01 -14.03
CA THR A 27 5.35 -20.83 -13.82
C THR A 27 5.74 -19.41 -14.15
N TYR A 28 6.08 -18.64 -13.12
CA TYR A 28 6.45 -17.24 -13.22
C TYR A 28 7.97 -17.08 -13.15
N LYS A 29 8.55 -16.31 -14.08
CA LYS A 29 9.96 -15.90 -14.06
C LYS A 29 10.04 -14.44 -13.61
N ILE A 30 10.58 -14.22 -12.42
CA ILE A 30 10.60 -12.91 -11.77
C ILE A 30 12.04 -12.44 -11.65
N ARG A 31 12.34 -11.27 -12.19
CA ARG A 31 13.70 -10.73 -12.16
C ARG A 31 14.06 -10.26 -10.75
N ARG A 32 15.19 -10.74 -10.21
CA ARG A 32 15.74 -10.17 -8.97
C ARG A 32 16.48 -8.87 -9.25
N ASN A 33 16.07 -7.80 -8.58
CA ASN A 33 16.89 -6.60 -8.46
C ASN A 33 17.77 -6.73 -7.21
N ILE A 34 19.05 -7.09 -7.40
CA ILE A 34 20.04 -7.12 -6.31
C ILE A 34 20.79 -5.78 -6.32
N PRO A 35 20.59 -4.91 -5.31
CA PRO A 35 21.34 -3.67 -5.20
C PRO A 35 22.83 -3.97 -5.01
N GLY A 36 23.69 -3.49 -5.91
CA GLY A 36 25.15 -3.60 -5.78
C GLY A 36 25.82 -4.79 -6.48
N ALA A 37 25.09 -5.65 -7.19
CA ALA A 37 25.70 -6.73 -7.96
C ALA A 37 26.44 -6.17 -9.20
N LYS A 38 27.77 -6.27 -9.22
CA LYS A 38 28.65 -5.89 -10.34
C LYS A 38 28.69 -6.93 -11.49
N THR A 39 27.68 -7.78 -11.63
CA THR A 39 27.71 -8.90 -12.59
C THR A 39 26.65 -8.74 -13.68
N HIS A 40 27.02 -9.00 -14.93
CA HIS A 40 26.15 -9.02 -16.12
C HIS A 40 25.11 -10.17 -16.12
N PHE A 41 24.95 -10.89 -15.01
CA PHE A 41 24.04 -12.03 -14.90
C PHE A 41 22.71 -11.60 -14.30
N ILE A 42 21.67 -11.58 -15.12
CA ILE A 42 20.29 -11.37 -14.69
C ILE A 42 19.84 -12.62 -13.93
N GLN A 43 19.67 -12.52 -12.60
CA GLN A 43 19.10 -13.61 -11.81
C GLN A 43 17.56 -13.56 -11.85
N PHE A 44 16.95 -14.73 -12.01
CA PHE A 44 15.51 -14.91 -11.98
C PHE A 44 15.10 -15.81 -10.81
N ASP A 45 14.08 -15.40 -10.07
CA ASP A 45 13.30 -16.26 -9.20
C ASP A 45 12.24 -16.97 -10.05
N ILE A 46 12.25 -18.31 -10.04
CA ILE A 46 11.20 -19.11 -10.66
C ILE A 46 10.18 -19.49 -9.58
N VAL A 47 8.95 -19.03 -9.74
CA VAL A 47 7.84 -19.38 -8.85
C VAL A 47 6.92 -20.33 -9.59
N LYS A 48 6.77 -21.54 -9.08
CA LYS A 48 5.82 -22.55 -9.57
C LYS A 48 4.63 -22.57 -8.64
N ASN A 49 3.50 -22.01 -9.06
CA ASN A 49 2.29 -21.95 -8.24
C ASN A 49 1.32 -23.09 -8.60
N TYR A 50 1.80 -24.32 -8.55
CA TYR A 50 1.00 -25.53 -8.78
C TYR A 50 1.68 -26.73 -8.08
N LYS A 51 0.93 -27.80 -7.86
CA LYS A 51 1.48 -29.11 -7.44
C LYS A 51 0.93 -30.21 -8.33
N VAL A 52 1.80 -31.12 -8.75
CA VAL A 52 1.38 -32.37 -9.40
C VAL A 52 1.18 -33.40 -8.29
N LEU A 53 0.01 -34.03 -8.27
CA LEU A 53 -0.39 -35.05 -7.32
C LEU A 53 -0.49 -36.41 -8.05
N PRO A 54 -0.52 -37.53 -7.31
CA PRO A 54 -0.72 -38.84 -7.92
C PRO A 54 -2.00 -38.93 -8.75
N LYS A 55 -2.07 -39.92 -9.63
CA LYS A 55 -3.24 -40.22 -10.48
C LYS A 55 -3.64 -39.10 -11.45
N GLY A 56 -2.66 -38.31 -11.92
CA GLY A 56 -2.90 -37.27 -12.92
C GLY A 56 -3.66 -36.06 -12.38
N ILE A 57 -3.66 -35.85 -11.06
CA ILE A 57 -4.32 -34.70 -10.43
C ILE A 57 -3.33 -33.54 -10.33
N MET A 58 -3.76 -32.34 -10.68
CA MET A 58 -3.01 -31.11 -10.39
C MET A 58 -3.76 -30.26 -9.37
N SER A 59 -3.01 -29.66 -8.45
CA SER A 59 -3.49 -28.61 -7.55
C SER A 59 -3.00 -27.25 -8.03
N ILE A 60 -3.92 -26.33 -8.26
CA ILE A 60 -3.64 -24.96 -8.72
C ILE A 60 -4.26 -23.92 -7.76
N PRO A 61 -3.87 -22.64 -7.85
CA PRO A 61 -4.33 -21.60 -6.93
C PRO A 61 -5.83 -21.32 -7.11
N VAL A 62 -6.53 -21.01 -6.02
CA VAL A 62 -7.99 -20.85 -6.05
C VAL A 62 -8.47 -19.63 -6.85
N GLY A 63 -7.63 -18.60 -7.01
CA GLY A 63 -7.95 -17.46 -7.87
C GLY A 63 -7.96 -17.79 -9.36
N ARG A 64 -7.52 -18.99 -9.77
CA ARG A 64 -7.38 -19.39 -11.17
C ARG A 64 -8.53 -20.25 -11.68
N ILE A 65 -9.75 -19.88 -11.30
CA ILE A 65 -10.98 -20.51 -11.82
C ILE A 65 -11.03 -20.39 -13.35
N ASP A 66 -10.43 -19.34 -13.93
CA ASP A 66 -10.25 -19.14 -15.38
C ASP A 66 -9.47 -20.26 -16.08
N LEU A 67 -8.81 -21.15 -15.34
CA LEU A 67 -8.05 -22.28 -15.87
C LEU A 67 -8.81 -23.62 -15.82
N ILE A 68 -10.02 -23.65 -15.24
CA ILE A 68 -10.88 -24.83 -15.26
C ILE A 68 -11.50 -24.93 -16.66
N PRO A 69 -11.34 -26.04 -17.39
CA PRO A 69 -12.00 -26.21 -18.68
C PRO A 69 -13.54 -26.20 -18.56
N GLU A 70 -14.23 -25.68 -19.57
CA GLU A 70 -15.69 -25.50 -19.54
C GLU A 70 -16.48 -26.81 -19.45
N ASP A 71 -15.89 -27.93 -19.88
CA ASP A 71 -16.49 -29.27 -19.88
C ASP A 71 -16.32 -30.01 -18.53
N TYR A 72 -15.70 -29.38 -17.52
CA TYR A 72 -15.51 -29.98 -16.20
C TYR A 72 -16.74 -29.77 -15.30
N GLU A 73 -17.09 -30.81 -14.56
CA GLU A 73 -18.06 -30.71 -13.48
C GLU A 73 -17.39 -30.02 -12.26
N ILE A 74 -17.91 -28.87 -11.85
CA ILE A 74 -17.37 -28.10 -10.71
C ILE A 74 -18.05 -28.55 -9.42
N LEU A 75 -17.24 -29.03 -8.48
CA LEU A 75 -17.64 -29.31 -7.10
C LEU A 75 -17.02 -28.26 -6.17
N ASP A 76 -17.79 -27.23 -5.82
CA ASP A 76 -17.35 -26.17 -4.91
C ASP A 76 -17.54 -26.59 -3.44
N LYS A 77 -16.42 -26.73 -2.74
CA LYS A 77 -16.31 -27.06 -1.31
C LYS A 77 -15.69 -25.91 -0.51
N ARG A 78 -15.70 -24.70 -1.05
CA ARG A 78 -15.34 -23.50 -0.28
C ARG A 78 -16.37 -23.26 0.82
N ILE A 79 -15.91 -22.63 1.89
CA ILE A 79 -16.76 -22.32 3.04
C ILE A 79 -17.61 -21.09 2.73
N ILE A 80 -18.90 -21.27 2.98
CA ILE A 80 -19.91 -20.23 3.15
C ILE A 80 -20.31 -20.32 4.62
N ASN A 81 -20.31 -19.20 5.31
CA ASN A 81 -20.73 -19.08 6.69
C ASN A 81 -21.55 -17.80 6.80
N GLU A 82 -22.86 -17.92 6.58
CA GLU A 82 -23.77 -16.80 6.65
C GLU A 82 -23.90 -16.32 8.09
N LEU A 83 -23.50 -15.08 8.33
CA LEU A 83 -23.61 -14.46 9.64
C LEU A 83 -24.06 -13.02 9.44
N PRO A 84 -25.35 -12.71 9.69
CA PRO A 84 -25.92 -11.41 9.39
C PRO A 84 -25.16 -10.25 10.03
N PHE A 85 -25.16 -9.13 9.32
CA PHE A 85 -24.58 -7.86 9.72
C PHE A 85 -25.68 -6.80 9.81
N PRO A 86 -25.53 -5.79 10.70
CA PRO A 86 -26.32 -4.56 10.61
C PRO A 86 -26.18 -3.88 9.25
N TYR A 87 -27.12 -2.99 8.92
CA TYR A 87 -26.94 -2.11 7.76
C TYR A 87 -25.93 -1.01 8.08
N PRO A 88 -25.11 -0.58 7.11
CA PRO A 88 -24.12 0.47 7.32
C PRO A 88 -24.82 1.81 7.60
N LYS A 89 -24.34 2.53 8.62
CA LYS A 89 -24.87 3.84 9.04
C LYS A 89 -24.59 4.96 8.04
N PHE A 90 -23.57 4.81 7.22
CA PHE A 90 -23.11 5.83 6.28
C PHE A 90 -23.13 5.26 4.86
N ALA A 91 -23.46 6.09 3.88
CA ALA A 91 -23.53 5.68 2.48
C ALA A 91 -22.15 5.75 1.79
N LEU A 92 -21.98 4.95 0.74
CA LEU A 92 -20.83 5.03 -0.17
C LEU A 92 -20.91 6.27 -1.05
N ARG A 93 -19.74 6.78 -1.46
CA ARG A 93 -19.59 7.83 -2.49
C ARG A 93 -19.72 7.21 -3.89
N GLY A 94 -19.87 8.05 -4.92
CA GLY A 94 -20.09 7.61 -6.31
C GLY A 94 -19.11 6.53 -6.79
N THR A 95 -17.80 6.83 -6.81
CA THR A 95 -16.81 5.82 -7.25
C THR A 95 -16.71 4.58 -6.37
N GLN A 96 -17.04 4.71 -5.09
CA GLN A 96 -17.11 3.56 -4.18
C GLN A 96 -18.31 2.68 -4.51
N LEU A 97 -19.44 3.29 -4.86
CA LEU A 97 -20.67 2.61 -5.26
C LEU A 97 -20.48 1.84 -6.56
N ASP A 98 -19.75 2.39 -7.54
CA ASP A 98 -19.43 1.69 -8.79
C ASP A 98 -18.68 0.38 -8.54
N VAL A 99 -17.63 0.43 -7.70
CA VAL A 99 -16.87 -0.77 -7.31
C VAL A 99 -17.76 -1.73 -6.51
N TYR A 100 -18.52 -1.22 -5.54
CA TYR A 100 -19.43 -2.03 -4.73
C TYR A 100 -20.49 -2.77 -5.58
N ASN A 101 -21.04 -2.12 -6.60
CA ASN A 101 -22.05 -2.70 -7.48
C ASN A 101 -21.47 -3.82 -8.34
N ASP A 102 -20.27 -3.67 -8.92
CA ASP A 102 -19.66 -4.70 -9.79
C ASP A 102 -19.05 -5.89 -9.02
N VAL A 103 -18.71 -5.71 -7.73
CA VAL A 103 -18.14 -6.80 -6.92
C VAL A 103 -19.21 -7.82 -6.55
N GLU A 104 -19.16 -8.98 -7.23
CA GLU A 104 -19.99 -10.16 -6.94
C GLU A 104 -19.16 -11.37 -6.44
N ASP A 105 -17.83 -11.31 -6.57
CA ASP A 105 -16.92 -12.39 -6.17
C ASP A 105 -15.56 -11.83 -5.71
N THR A 106 -14.65 -12.72 -5.35
CA THR A 106 -13.21 -12.56 -5.13
C THR A 106 -12.62 -11.57 -6.13
N CYS A 107 -11.92 -10.56 -5.60
CA CYS A 107 -11.34 -9.50 -6.39
C CYS A 107 -10.14 -8.84 -5.71
N PHE A 108 -9.43 -8.02 -6.47
CA PHE A 108 -8.41 -7.12 -5.96
C PHE A 108 -8.82 -5.67 -6.18
N ILE A 109 -8.80 -4.86 -5.12
CA ILE A 109 -9.07 -3.43 -5.17
C ILE A 109 -7.76 -2.69 -4.94
N ASN A 110 -7.25 -2.09 -6.03
CA ASN A 110 -6.08 -1.22 -5.99
C ASN A 110 -6.54 0.23 -6.04
N ALA A 111 -6.67 0.85 -4.87
CA ALA A 111 -7.15 2.21 -4.73
C ALA A 111 -6.22 3.03 -3.83
N MET A 112 -6.03 4.31 -4.17
CA MET A 112 -5.10 5.18 -3.44
C MET A 112 -5.52 5.41 -1.98
N VAL A 113 -4.57 5.88 -1.17
CA VAL A 113 -4.84 6.24 0.23
C VAL A 113 -5.81 7.42 0.28
N GLY A 114 -6.94 7.25 0.97
CA GLY A 114 -7.99 8.27 1.08
C GLY A 114 -9.22 8.02 0.20
N TRP A 115 -9.18 7.05 -0.73
CA TRP A 115 -10.37 6.63 -1.48
C TRP A 115 -11.44 5.97 -0.61
N GLY A 116 -11.06 5.45 0.57
CA GLY A 116 -11.98 4.74 1.47
C GLY A 116 -12.02 3.24 1.21
N LYS A 117 -10.85 2.60 1.03
CA LYS A 117 -10.71 1.15 0.85
C LYS A 117 -11.38 0.36 1.98
N THR A 118 -11.04 0.70 3.23
CA THR A 118 -11.58 0.10 4.44
C THR A 118 -13.10 0.16 4.45
N PHE A 119 -13.64 1.37 4.30
CA PHE A 119 -15.07 1.64 4.27
C PHE A 119 -15.79 0.86 3.16
N THR A 120 -15.26 0.90 1.93
CA THR A 120 -15.86 0.18 0.79
C THR A 120 -15.81 -1.34 0.96
N ALA A 121 -14.70 -1.86 1.49
CA ALA A 121 -14.53 -3.29 1.76
C ALA A 121 -15.51 -3.79 2.83
N LEU A 122 -15.83 -2.98 3.84
CA LEU A 122 -16.87 -3.30 4.82
C LEU A 122 -18.26 -3.37 4.19
N HIS A 123 -18.60 -2.46 3.27
CA HIS A 123 -19.85 -2.56 2.51
C HIS A 123 -19.89 -3.82 1.64
N ILE A 124 -18.78 -4.18 0.99
CA ILE A 124 -18.69 -5.41 0.21
C ILE A 124 -18.85 -6.64 1.11
N ALA A 125 -18.21 -6.68 2.28
CA ALA A 125 -18.38 -7.76 3.26
C ALA A 125 -19.87 -7.95 3.63
N ARG A 126 -20.56 -6.83 3.86
CA ARG A 126 -22.01 -6.80 4.12
C ARG A 126 -22.84 -7.32 2.95
N LYS A 127 -22.49 -6.96 1.70
CA LYS A 127 -23.13 -7.45 0.47
C LYS A 127 -22.99 -8.96 0.33
N LEU A 128 -21.79 -9.49 0.59
CA LEU A 128 -21.49 -10.92 0.52
C LEU A 128 -22.12 -11.73 1.67
N GLY A 129 -22.41 -11.08 2.80
CA GLY A 129 -23.22 -11.67 3.89
C GLY A 129 -22.53 -12.80 4.67
N GLN A 130 -21.21 -12.90 4.60
CA GLN A 130 -20.45 -13.99 5.23
C GLN A 130 -19.72 -13.52 6.47
N LYS A 131 -19.52 -14.43 7.44
CA LYS A 131 -18.54 -14.25 8.52
C LYS A 131 -17.18 -13.90 7.91
N THR A 132 -16.67 -12.74 8.28
CA THR A 132 -15.57 -12.07 7.59
C THR A 132 -14.34 -11.98 8.47
N LEU A 133 -13.19 -12.43 7.96
CA LEU A 133 -11.88 -12.21 8.58
C LEU A 133 -11.14 -11.09 7.85
N ILE A 134 -10.75 -10.04 8.58
CA ILE A 134 -9.88 -8.98 8.12
C ILE A 134 -8.45 -9.27 8.58
N VAL A 135 -7.52 -9.24 7.64
CA VAL A 135 -6.11 -9.57 7.83
C VAL A 135 -5.26 -8.32 7.72
N CYS A 136 -4.65 -7.93 8.84
CA CYS A 136 -3.75 -6.77 8.93
C CYS A 136 -2.29 -7.23 9.08
N HIS A 137 -1.34 -6.37 8.75
CA HIS A 137 0.09 -6.68 8.90
C HIS A 137 0.71 -6.14 10.19
N ASN A 138 0.04 -5.22 10.88
CA ASN A 138 0.45 -4.62 12.14
C ASN A 138 -0.76 -4.31 13.03
N THR A 139 -0.50 -4.09 14.33
CA THR A 139 -1.53 -3.84 15.35
C THR A 139 -2.28 -2.52 15.17
N MET A 140 -1.58 -1.44 14.77
CA MET A 140 -2.22 -0.13 14.56
C MET A 140 -3.32 -0.21 13.49
N LEU A 141 -3.07 -0.90 12.37
CA LEU A 141 -4.07 -1.10 11.33
C LEU A 141 -5.24 -1.95 11.82
N ARG A 142 -4.95 -3.00 12.60
CA ARG A 142 -6.00 -3.83 13.20
C ARG A 142 -6.95 -2.97 14.05
N ASP A 143 -6.38 -2.11 14.89
CA ASP A 143 -7.15 -1.25 15.79
C ASP A 143 -7.97 -0.22 14.97
N GLN A 144 -7.42 0.33 13.88
CA GLN A 144 -8.19 1.17 12.94
C GLN A 144 -9.37 0.44 12.29
N TRP A 145 -9.20 -0.83 11.92
CA TRP A 145 -10.30 -1.62 11.37
C TRP A 145 -11.41 -1.88 12.41
N ILE A 146 -11.05 -2.05 13.69
CA ILE A 146 -12.03 -2.19 14.78
C ILE A 146 -12.87 -0.91 14.88
N GLU A 147 -12.21 0.25 14.98
CA GLU A 147 -12.88 1.56 15.06
C GLU A 147 -13.83 1.81 13.87
N GLU A 148 -13.40 1.47 12.64
CA GLU A 148 -14.21 1.66 11.44
C GLU A 148 -15.45 0.74 11.42
N VAL A 149 -15.34 -0.50 11.93
CA VAL A 149 -16.49 -1.41 12.06
C VAL A 149 -17.48 -0.90 13.10
N GLU A 150 -16.99 -0.49 14.28
CA GLU A 150 -17.82 0.06 15.36
C GLU A 150 -18.55 1.35 14.91
N LYS A 151 -17.85 2.20 14.17
CA LYS A 151 -18.42 3.42 13.59
C LYS A 151 -19.49 3.12 12.54
N LEU A 152 -19.22 2.18 11.63
CA LEU A 152 -20.11 1.90 10.50
C LEU A 152 -21.34 1.08 10.89
N TYR A 153 -21.18 0.12 11.80
CA TYR A 153 -22.22 -0.85 12.13
C TYR A 153 -22.66 -0.82 13.60
N SER A 154 -21.89 -0.19 14.49
CA SER A 154 -22.12 -0.20 15.95
C SER A 154 -22.33 -1.60 16.51
N MET A 155 -21.41 -2.48 16.13
CA MET A 155 -21.35 -3.86 16.57
C MET A 155 -19.95 -4.18 17.12
N PRO A 156 -19.84 -5.16 18.02
CA PRO A 156 -18.55 -5.63 18.50
C PRO A 156 -17.78 -6.39 17.41
N VAL A 157 -16.46 -6.44 17.59
CA VAL A 157 -15.51 -7.04 16.65
C VAL A 157 -14.69 -8.11 17.35
N GLY A 158 -14.62 -9.30 16.77
CA GLY A 158 -13.75 -10.37 17.28
C GLY A 158 -12.28 -10.07 17.00
N ILE A 159 -11.38 -10.44 17.91
CA ILE A 159 -9.95 -10.17 17.80
C ILE A 159 -9.14 -11.45 17.89
N ILE A 160 -8.27 -11.67 16.90
CA ILE A 160 -7.22 -12.69 16.94
C ILE A 160 -5.84 -12.01 17.03
N GLY A 161 -5.26 -12.02 18.22
CA GLY A 161 -3.97 -11.39 18.49
C GLY A 161 -3.90 -10.75 19.88
N SER A 162 -2.69 -10.37 20.32
CA SER A 162 -2.47 -9.76 21.63
C SER A 162 -3.02 -10.58 22.81
N GLY A 163 -2.99 -11.91 22.71
CA GLY A 163 -3.56 -12.82 23.72
C GLY A 163 -5.05 -13.11 23.58
N SER A 164 -5.76 -12.41 22.69
CA SER A 164 -7.17 -12.68 22.36
C SER A 164 -7.30 -13.71 21.24
N PHE A 165 -8.27 -14.61 21.41
CA PHE A 165 -8.78 -15.50 20.38
C PHE A 165 -10.30 -15.49 20.45
N ASP A 166 -10.90 -14.48 19.85
CA ASP A 166 -12.35 -14.32 19.79
C ASP A 166 -12.79 -14.34 18.33
N ILE A 167 -13.53 -15.39 17.98
CA ILE A 167 -14.04 -15.60 16.64
C ILE A 167 -15.57 -15.60 16.60
N ASP A 168 -16.27 -15.37 17.71
CA ASP A 168 -17.73 -15.51 17.80
C ASP A 168 -18.47 -14.23 17.37
N HIS A 169 -17.96 -13.61 16.30
CA HIS A 169 -18.38 -12.32 15.78
C HIS A 169 -18.52 -12.36 14.25
N SER A 170 -19.41 -11.54 13.69
CA SER A 170 -19.62 -11.48 12.23
C SER A 170 -18.40 -10.93 11.49
N ILE A 171 -17.68 -9.98 12.10
CA ILE A 171 -16.36 -9.53 11.64
C ILE A 171 -15.33 -9.85 12.73
N VAL A 172 -14.22 -10.44 12.29
CA VAL A 172 -13.04 -10.72 13.11
C VAL A 172 -11.83 -10.06 12.46
N VAL A 173 -10.96 -9.44 13.25
CA VAL A 173 -9.72 -8.79 12.76
C VAL A 173 -8.51 -9.44 13.41
N GLY A 174 -7.47 -9.70 12.63
CA GLY A 174 -6.23 -10.29 13.16
C GLY A 174 -4.98 -9.94 12.37
N ASN A 175 -3.84 -10.07 13.04
CA ASN A 175 -2.53 -9.84 12.44
C ASN A 175 -2.03 -11.11 11.75
N ILE A 176 -1.55 -10.99 10.52
CA ILE A 176 -1.10 -12.13 9.69
C ILE A 176 -0.11 -13.06 10.42
N GLN A 177 0.80 -12.52 11.24
CA GLN A 177 1.80 -13.31 11.97
C GLN A 177 1.16 -14.24 13.02
N THR A 178 0.06 -13.81 13.64
CA THR A 178 -0.71 -14.61 14.58
C THR A 178 -1.62 -15.58 13.85
N LEU A 179 -2.32 -15.10 12.82
CA LEU A 179 -3.26 -15.90 12.02
C LEU A 179 -2.59 -17.12 11.40
N VAL A 180 -1.36 -16.98 10.89
CA VAL A 180 -0.60 -18.10 10.33
C VAL A 180 -0.44 -19.25 11.32
N LYS A 181 -0.17 -18.94 12.60
CA LYS A 181 -0.01 -19.96 13.66
C LYS A 181 -1.33 -20.65 14.02
N LEU A 182 -2.43 -19.94 13.88
CA LEU A 182 -3.77 -20.40 14.24
C LEU A 182 -4.57 -20.93 13.05
N THR A 183 -3.99 -20.93 11.84
CA THR A 183 -4.61 -21.42 10.60
C THR A 183 -5.37 -22.73 10.77
N PRO A 184 -4.85 -23.78 11.46
CA PRO A 184 -5.60 -25.03 11.62
C PRO A 184 -6.94 -24.87 12.35
N GLN A 185 -7.07 -23.88 13.23
CA GLN A 185 -8.27 -23.59 14.01
C GLN A 185 -9.26 -22.69 13.25
N ILE A 186 -8.78 -21.89 12.28
CA ILE A 186 -9.60 -20.85 11.64
C ILE A 186 -9.84 -21.07 10.13
N ALA A 187 -9.13 -22.01 9.50
CA ALA A 187 -9.11 -22.17 8.04
C ALA A 187 -10.51 -22.36 7.40
N LYS A 188 -11.47 -22.88 8.17
CA LYS A 188 -12.84 -23.18 7.73
C LYS A 188 -13.92 -22.38 8.45
N GLU A 189 -13.55 -21.34 9.20
CA GLU A 189 -14.50 -20.56 9.99
C GLU A 189 -15.10 -19.38 9.21
N PHE A 190 -14.41 -18.91 8.17
CA PHE A 190 -14.76 -17.66 7.48
C PHE A 190 -15.19 -17.90 6.04
N GLY A 191 -16.31 -17.29 5.64
CA GLY A 191 -16.78 -17.29 4.25
C GLY A 191 -16.16 -16.17 3.40
N THR A 192 -15.71 -15.09 4.04
CA THR A 192 -14.97 -13.99 3.41
C THR A 192 -13.66 -13.72 4.13
N VAL A 193 -12.57 -13.56 3.37
CA VAL A 193 -11.27 -13.08 3.87
C VAL A 193 -10.89 -11.79 3.14
N ILE A 194 -10.64 -10.73 3.90
CA ILE A 194 -10.18 -9.44 3.38
C ILE A 194 -8.74 -9.24 3.84
N VAL A 195 -7.84 -8.96 2.89
CA VAL A 195 -6.44 -8.69 3.18
C VAL A 195 -6.13 -7.23 2.95
N ASP A 196 -5.77 -6.53 4.02
CA ASP A 196 -5.33 -5.15 3.93
C ASP A 196 -3.82 -5.03 3.66
N GLU A 197 -3.46 -4.02 2.90
CA GLU A 197 -2.12 -3.78 2.37
C GLU A 197 -1.43 -5.06 1.84
N ALA A 198 -2.10 -5.77 0.93
CA ALA A 198 -1.62 -7.04 0.37
C ALA A 198 -0.23 -6.96 -0.28
N HIS A 199 0.25 -5.75 -0.60
CA HIS A 199 1.60 -5.50 -1.11
C HIS A 199 2.72 -5.57 -0.05
N HIS A 200 2.39 -5.42 1.24
CA HIS A 200 3.36 -5.42 2.34
C HIS A 200 3.64 -6.81 2.91
N CYS A 201 2.75 -7.79 2.74
CA CYS A 201 2.98 -9.12 3.31
C CYS A 201 4.10 -9.87 2.57
N PRO A 202 5.10 -10.44 3.29
CA PRO A 202 6.12 -11.30 2.69
C PRO A 202 5.46 -12.43 1.89
N ALA A 203 5.92 -12.65 0.66
CA ALA A 203 5.24 -13.56 -0.27
C ALA A 203 5.06 -14.97 0.31
N SER A 204 6.04 -15.50 1.06
CA SER A 204 5.95 -16.83 1.67
C SER A 204 4.86 -16.92 2.74
N THR A 205 4.90 -16.05 3.75
CA THR A 205 3.91 -16.03 4.84
C THR A 205 2.50 -15.79 4.32
N PHE A 206 2.36 -14.84 3.40
CA PHE A 206 1.10 -14.49 2.76
C PHE A 206 0.50 -15.65 1.97
N THR A 207 1.31 -16.26 1.09
CA THR A 207 0.90 -17.40 0.27
C THR A 207 0.46 -18.56 1.15
N THR A 208 1.25 -18.89 2.18
CA THR A 208 0.94 -19.99 3.10
C THR A 208 -0.41 -19.79 3.79
N PHE A 209 -0.70 -18.58 4.27
CA PHE A 209 -1.96 -18.29 4.92
C PHE A 209 -3.14 -18.35 3.94
N ILE A 210 -3.08 -17.60 2.84
CA ILE A 210 -4.21 -17.48 1.90
C ILE A 210 -4.54 -18.80 1.21
N ASP A 211 -3.53 -19.59 0.85
CA ASP A 211 -3.72 -20.93 0.28
C ASP A 211 -4.31 -21.94 1.27
N SER A 212 -4.29 -21.65 2.57
CA SER A 212 -4.86 -22.52 3.60
C SER A 212 -6.32 -22.20 3.92
N MET A 213 -6.77 -20.97 3.65
CA MET A 213 -8.14 -20.54 3.90
C MET A 213 -9.11 -21.10 2.87
N TYR A 214 -10.23 -21.68 3.34
CA TYR A 214 -11.30 -22.24 2.51
C TYR A 214 -12.38 -21.23 2.13
N ALA A 215 -12.27 -19.97 2.56
CA ALA A 215 -13.26 -18.93 2.30
C ALA A 215 -13.69 -18.84 0.82
N ARG A 216 -14.99 -18.73 0.59
CA ARG A 216 -15.59 -18.54 -0.74
C ARG A 216 -15.13 -17.26 -1.42
N TYR A 217 -14.98 -16.19 -0.63
CA TYR A 217 -14.60 -14.87 -1.11
C TYR A 217 -13.25 -14.46 -0.52
N LYS A 218 -12.33 -14.02 -1.38
CA LYS A 218 -11.04 -13.45 -0.97
C LYS A 218 -10.88 -12.08 -1.61
N ILE A 219 -10.69 -11.04 -0.81
CA ILE A 219 -10.57 -9.66 -1.28
C ILE A 219 -9.20 -9.12 -0.91
N GLY A 220 -8.45 -8.63 -1.88
CA GLY A 220 -7.17 -7.96 -1.65
C GLY A 220 -7.31 -6.46 -1.74
N LEU A 221 -6.80 -5.72 -0.76
CA LEU A 221 -6.78 -4.27 -0.74
C LEU A 221 -5.32 -3.79 -0.79
N SER A 222 -5.03 -2.79 -1.63
CA SER A 222 -3.72 -2.16 -1.66
C SER A 222 -3.77 -0.73 -2.20
N GLY A 223 -2.88 0.13 -1.70
CA GLY A 223 -2.60 1.44 -2.31
C GLY A 223 -1.66 1.38 -3.52
N THR A 224 -0.97 0.26 -3.73
CA THR A 224 -0.02 0.08 -4.83
C THR A 224 -0.02 -1.36 -5.34
N MET A 225 0.18 -1.53 -6.64
CA MET A 225 0.43 -2.85 -7.24
C MET A 225 1.91 -3.22 -7.29
N GLN A 226 2.83 -2.32 -6.93
CA GLN A 226 4.26 -2.61 -7.00
C GLN A 226 4.75 -3.23 -5.68
N ARG A 227 5.14 -4.50 -5.73
CA ARG A 227 5.81 -5.17 -4.61
C ARG A 227 7.32 -5.03 -4.75
N LYS A 228 8.03 -4.85 -3.62
CA LYS A 228 9.50 -4.78 -3.59
C LYS A 228 10.17 -6.04 -4.16
N ASP A 229 9.51 -7.20 -4.05
CA ASP A 229 9.98 -8.49 -4.53
C ASP A 229 9.60 -8.81 -5.99
N GLY A 230 8.86 -7.93 -6.68
CA GLY A 230 8.40 -8.14 -8.05
C GLY A 230 7.31 -9.21 -8.19
N LYS A 231 6.75 -9.72 -7.09
CA LYS A 231 5.80 -10.85 -7.08
C LYS A 231 4.34 -10.44 -7.18
N GLN A 232 4.03 -9.21 -7.59
CA GLN A 232 2.66 -8.73 -7.75
C GLN A 232 1.86 -9.54 -8.79
N ILE A 233 2.53 -10.20 -9.72
CA ILE A 233 1.90 -11.08 -10.71
C ILE A 233 1.13 -12.24 -10.06
N LEU A 234 1.48 -12.61 -8.83
CA LEU A 234 0.82 -13.67 -8.08
C LEU A 234 -0.53 -13.22 -7.48
N PHE A 235 -0.88 -11.93 -7.48
CA PHE A 235 -2.17 -11.49 -6.93
C PHE A 235 -3.35 -12.15 -7.64
N LYS A 236 -3.24 -12.38 -8.96
CA LYS A 236 -4.27 -13.10 -9.72
C LYS A 236 -4.47 -14.53 -9.22
N ASP A 237 -3.41 -15.18 -8.75
CA ASP A 237 -3.50 -16.55 -8.23
C ASP A 237 -4.29 -16.64 -6.91
N PHE A 238 -4.34 -15.54 -6.14
CA PHE A 238 -5.02 -15.49 -4.85
C PHE A 238 -6.41 -14.85 -4.91
N PHE A 239 -6.54 -13.77 -5.70
CA PHE A 239 -7.69 -12.87 -5.68
C PHE A 239 -8.46 -12.84 -7.01
N GLY A 240 -8.10 -13.69 -7.97
CA GLY A 240 -8.75 -13.74 -9.27
C GLY A 240 -8.32 -12.64 -10.22
N SER A 241 -8.93 -12.63 -11.42
CA SER A 241 -8.62 -11.67 -12.49
C SER A 241 -9.31 -10.32 -12.35
N LYS A 242 -10.35 -10.22 -11.53
CA LYS A 242 -11.10 -8.98 -11.31
C LYS A 242 -10.24 -7.98 -10.52
N LEU A 243 -9.77 -6.95 -11.20
CA LEU A 243 -8.98 -5.85 -10.64
C LEU A 243 -9.77 -4.55 -10.77
N TYR A 244 -10.03 -3.90 -9.63
CA TYR A 244 -10.65 -2.59 -9.57
C TYR A 244 -9.60 -1.52 -9.30
N GLN A 245 -9.55 -0.51 -10.17
CA GLN A 245 -8.67 0.66 -10.05
C GLN A 245 -9.53 1.92 -10.15
N PRO A 246 -10.27 2.26 -9.09
CA PRO A 246 -11.11 3.46 -9.10
C PRO A 246 -10.23 4.69 -9.35
N PRO A 247 -10.74 5.68 -10.10
CA PRO A 247 -10.02 6.92 -10.36
C PRO A 247 -9.79 7.67 -9.04
N GLN A 248 -8.71 8.45 -9.01
CA GLN A 248 -8.39 9.27 -7.84
C GLN A 248 -9.38 10.45 -7.77
N GLU A 249 -10.34 10.38 -6.85
CA GLU A 249 -11.29 11.48 -6.61
C GLU A 249 -10.77 12.48 -5.58
N ASN A 250 -11.25 13.72 -5.68
CA ASN A 250 -10.93 14.81 -4.76
C ASN A 250 -9.42 15.06 -4.62
N THR A 251 -8.69 14.94 -5.73
CA THR A 251 -7.28 15.28 -5.79
C THR A 251 -6.98 16.29 -6.88
N LEU A 252 -6.14 17.23 -6.52
CA LEU A 252 -5.53 18.21 -7.40
C LEU A 252 -4.28 17.59 -8.04
N THR A 253 -4.05 17.89 -9.32
CA THR A 253 -2.83 17.49 -10.02
C THR A 253 -1.67 18.36 -9.55
N PRO A 254 -0.53 17.78 -9.14
CA PRO A 254 0.62 18.56 -8.74
C PRO A 254 1.40 19.07 -9.95
N THR A 255 2.03 20.23 -9.78
CA THR A 255 3.14 20.66 -10.64
C THR A 255 4.46 20.28 -9.96
N VAL A 256 5.39 19.70 -10.72
CA VAL A 256 6.73 19.35 -10.24
C VAL A 256 7.71 20.40 -10.70
N GLN A 257 8.30 21.15 -9.76
CA GLN A 257 9.36 22.09 -10.04
C GLN A 257 10.72 21.47 -9.69
N ILE A 258 11.54 21.28 -10.72
CA ILE A 258 12.90 20.78 -10.58
C ILE A 258 13.82 21.89 -10.09
N VAL A 259 14.47 21.64 -8.96
CA VAL A 259 15.47 22.54 -8.40
C VAL A 259 16.86 21.95 -8.62
N LYS A 260 17.57 22.49 -9.61
CA LYS A 260 18.97 22.12 -9.91
C LYS A 260 19.86 22.76 -8.85
N THR A 261 20.22 22.01 -7.81
CA THR A 261 20.97 22.54 -6.65
C THR A 261 22.42 22.90 -7.00
N GLY A 262 22.96 22.34 -8.08
CA GLY A 262 24.39 22.44 -8.42
C GLY A 262 25.30 21.55 -7.56
N ILE A 263 24.80 21.04 -6.43
CA ILE A 263 25.55 20.23 -5.47
C ILE A 263 25.81 18.83 -6.04
N ALA A 264 27.08 18.42 -6.03
CA ALA A 264 27.49 17.06 -6.37
C ALA A 264 27.69 16.24 -5.09
N LEU A 265 27.02 15.09 -4.97
CA LEU A 265 27.25 14.21 -3.83
C LEU A 265 28.64 13.56 -3.91
N SER A 266 29.34 13.46 -2.77
CA SER A 266 30.75 13.06 -2.67
C SER A 266 31.05 11.76 -3.43
N PRO A 267 31.85 11.77 -4.52
CA PRO A 267 32.11 10.58 -5.32
C PRO A 267 32.87 9.52 -4.53
N GLY A 268 32.68 8.24 -4.86
CA GLY A 268 33.38 7.11 -4.20
C GLY A 268 32.87 6.72 -2.81
N GLU A 269 32.03 7.54 -2.16
CA GLU A 269 31.48 7.23 -0.84
C GLU A 269 30.20 6.38 -0.88
N THR A 270 29.89 5.72 0.24
CA THR A 270 28.63 5.00 0.42
C THR A 270 27.44 5.96 0.35
N TRP A 271 26.29 5.47 -0.09
CA TRP A 271 25.07 6.28 -0.19
C TRP A 271 24.70 6.96 1.14
N VAL A 272 24.84 6.23 2.24
CA VAL A 272 24.55 6.75 3.58
C VAL A 272 25.47 7.92 3.92
N LYS A 273 26.77 7.82 3.62
CA LYS A 273 27.74 8.88 3.90
C LYS A 273 27.52 10.12 3.03
N LYS A 274 27.23 9.93 1.75
CA LYS A 274 26.85 11.01 0.82
C LYS A 274 25.68 11.85 1.34
N ILE A 275 24.60 11.17 1.75
CA ILE A 275 23.41 11.84 2.28
C ILE A 275 23.70 12.50 3.62
N ASN A 276 24.51 11.88 4.48
CA ASN A 276 24.93 12.53 5.73
C ASN A 276 25.70 13.82 5.47
N ASN A 277 26.72 13.80 4.62
CA ASN A 277 27.51 14.98 4.31
C ASN A 277 26.62 16.12 3.79
N LEU A 278 25.69 15.80 2.88
CA LEU A 278 24.71 16.77 2.36
C LEU A 278 23.85 17.36 3.48
N LEU A 279 23.33 16.53 4.38
CA LEU A 279 22.39 16.97 5.42
C LEU A 279 23.09 17.65 6.61
N TYR A 280 24.40 17.49 6.78
CA TYR A 280 25.19 18.25 7.74
C TYR A 280 25.77 19.55 7.16
N ASP A 281 25.67 19.75 5.84
CA ASP A 281 26.10 20.98 5.18
C ASP A 281 25.18 22.14 5.59
N THR A 282 25.77 23.16 6.22
CA THR A 282 25.03 24.31 6.74
C THR A 282 24.43 25.15 5.62
N ASP A 283 25.12 25.31 4.50
CA ASP A 283 24.60 26.09 3.37
C ASP A 283 23.40 25.39 2.74
N TYR A 284 23.44 24.06 2.67
CA TYR A 284 22.29 23.27 2.21
C TYR A 284 21.10 23.36 3.17
N GLN A 285 21.32 23.33 4.48
CA GLN A 285 20.26 23.55 5.47
C GLN A 285 19.61 24.94 5.29
N HIS A 286 20.41 25.99 5.13
CA HIS A 286 19.91 27.35 4.86
C HIS A 286 19.15 27.42 3.54
N PHE A 287 19.65 26.75 2.50
CA PHE A 287 18.98 26.68 1.19
C PHE A 287 17.60 26.03 1.28
N ILE A 288 17.47 24.91 1.98
CA ILE A 288 16.17 24.23 2.17
C ILE A 288 15.23 25.08 3.03
N ALA A 289 15.73 25.70 4.10
CA ALA A 289 14.92 26.59 4.93
C ALA A 289 14.44 27.81 4.14
N ALA A 290 15.28 28.43 3.31
CA ALA A 290 14.91 29.55 2.45
C ALA A 290 13.88 29.14 1.40
N ALA A 291 14.05 27.96 0.77
CA ALA A 291 13.05 27.42 -0.16
C ALA A 291 11.70 27.20 0.53
N ALA A 292 11.69 26.68 1.77
CA ALA A 292 10.47 26.52 2.55
C ALA A 292 9.81 27.87 2.87
N LYS A 293 10.57 28.85 3.41
CA LYS A 293 10.07 30.20 3.69
C LYS A 293 9.45 30.86 2.48
N MET A 294 10.11 30.82 1.32
CA MET A 294 9.58 31.37 0.08
C MET A 294 8.21 30.78 -0.30
N GLN A 295 7.99 29.48 -0.06
CA GLN A 295 6.70 28.86 -0.34
C GLN A 295 5.66 29.19 0.73
N ILE A 296 6.06 29.31 1.99
CA ILE A 296 5.20 29.80 3.08
C ILE A 296 4.71 31.22 2.78
N ASP A 297 5.60 32.10 2.31
CA ASP A 297 5.28 33.49 1.96
C ASP A 297 4.30 33.57 0.77
N LYS A 298 4.32 32.57 -0.11
CA LYS A 298 3.32 32.40 -1.19
C LYS A 298 2.00 31.81 -0.72
N GLY A 299 1.87 31.49 0.57
CA GLY A 299 0.67 30.93 1.19
C GLY A 299 0.61 29.40 1.21
N HIS A 300 1.67 28.69 0.81
CA HIS A 300 1.67 27.24 0.89
C HIS A 300 1.78 26.76 2.35
N LYS A 301 1.09 25.65 2.63
CA LYS A 301 1.38 24.81 3.80
C LYS A 301 2.41 23.77 3.37
N VAL A 302 3.62 23.91 3.90
CA VAL A 302 4.83 23.24 3.38
C VAL A 302 5.17 22.00 4.19
N LEU A 303 5.59 20.95 3.50
CA LEU A 303 6.15 19.74 4.09
C LEU A 303 7.59 19.55 3.62
N VAL A 304 8.56 19.60 4.53
CA VAL A 304 9.96 19.28 4.25
C VAL A 304 10.24 17.83 4.65
N ILE A 305 10.68 17.01 3.68
CA ILE A 305 10.94 15.58 3.88
C ILE A 305 12.43 15.24 3.82
N ALA A 306 12.92 14.62 4.89
CA ALA A 306 14.24 14.01 4.99
C ALA A 306 14.24 12.84 5.99
N ASP A 307 15.35 12.12 6.14
CA ASP A 307 15.47 11.01 7.11
C ASP A 307 16.24 11.34 8.38
N ARG A 308 17.00 12.44 8.37
CA ARG A 308 17.86 12.81 9.50
C ARG A 308 17.13 13.77 10.41
N VAL A 309 16.91 13.33 11.65
CA VAL A 309 16.20 14.10 12.67
C VAL A 309 16.94 15.40 12.97
N GLU A 310 18.27 15.36 13.08
CA GLU A 310 19.09 16.54 13.34
C GLU A 310 18.92 17.59 12.23
N PHE A 311 18.97 17.16 10.96
CA PHE A 311 18.72 18.06 9.83
C PHE A 311 17.33 18.68 9.88
N LEU A 312 16.30 17.89 10.15
CA LEU A 312 14.92 18.39 10.23
C LEU A 312 14.74 19.40 11.37
N LYS A 313 15.40 19.18 12.51
CA LYS A 313 15.42 20.13 13.63
C LYS A 313 16.12 21.43 13.24
N GLN A 314 17.31 21.34 12.65
CA GLN A 314 18.07 22.52 12.20
C GLN A 314 17.31 23.32 11.13
N VAL A 315 16.74 22.66 10.13
CA VAL A 315 15.89 23.33 9.14
C VAL A 315 14.64 23.94 9.79
N GLY A 316 14.02 23.26 10.74
CA GLY A 316 12.89 23.80 11.50
C GLY A 316 13.25 25.06 12.28
N GLU A 317 14.38 25.05 12.99
CA GLU A 317 14.93 26.22 13.71
C GLU A 317 15.21 27.38 12.76
N LEU A 318 15.81 27.10 11.59
CA LEU A 318 16.07 28.12 10.56
C LEU A 318 14.78 28.68 9.97
N ILE A 319 13.71 27.89 9.85
CA ILE A 319 12.38 28.35 9.40
C ILE A 319 11.73 29.23 10.49
N GLY A 320 11.89 28.84 11.76
CA GLY A 320 11.40 29.56 12.93
C GLY A 320 10.03 29.08 13.40
N GLU A 321 9.31 29.96 14.10
CA GLU A 321 8.06 29.62 14.82
C GLU A 321 6.93 29.10 13.92
N THR A 322 6.99 29.30 12.61
CA THR A 322 6.00 28.80 11.65
C THR A 322 6.18 27.32 11.32
N CYS A 323 7.27 26.70 11.76
CA CYS A 323 7.59 25.29 11.51
C CYS A 323 7.42 24.44 12.77
N VAL A 324 6.86 23.25 12.58
CA VAL A 324 6.84 22.18 13.57
C VAL A 324 7.68 21.01 13.08
N CYS A 325 8.33 20.30 14.00
CA CYS A 325 9.15 19.13 13.66
C CYS A 325 8.45 17.85 14.16
N ILE A 326 8.17 16.93 13.25
CA ILE A 326 7.50 15.66 13.57
C ILE A 326 8.41 14.51 13.15
N VAL A 327 8.88 13.74 14.14
CA VAL A 327 9.82 12.63 13.95
C VAL A 327 9.35 11.39 14.71
N GLY A 328 10.01 10.25 14.53
CA GLY A 328 9.57 8.99 15.14
C GLY A 328 9.45 8.98 16.66
N GLY A 329 10.10 9.93 17.36
CA GLY A 329 9.99 10.10 18.80
C GLY A 329 8.81 10.96 19.27
N THR A 330 8.05 11.57 18.36
CA THR A 330 6.89 12.42 18.70
C THR A 330 5.69 11.55 19.08
N THR A 331 5.07 11.81 20.25
CA THR A 331 3.94 11.01 20.76
C THR A 331 2.68 11.19 19.91
N PHE A 332 1.69 10.31 20.11
CA PHE A 332 0.42 10.44 19.40
C PHE A 332 -0.30 11.75 19.77
N GLU A 333 -0.35 12.12 21.06
CA GLU A 333 -1.00 13.36 21.49
C GLU A 333 -0.31 14.60 20.90
N GLU A 334 1.02 14.61 20.90
CA GLU A 334 1.81 15.70 20.29
C GLU A 334 1.50 15.85 18.80
N ARG A 335 1.39 14.74 18.06
CA ARG A 335 1.07 14.80 16.63
C ARG A 335 -0.35 15.33 16.35
N VAL A 336 -1.31 15.03 17.22
CA VAL A 336 -2.68 15.56 17.11
C VAL A 336 -2.66 17.08 17.30
N LEU A 337 -1.99 17.56 18.35
CA LEU A 337 -1.84 18.99 18.62
C LEU A 337 -1.15 19.72 17.45
N LEU A 338 0.00 19.21 16.99
CA LEU A 338 0.75 19.85 15.89
C LEU A 338 -0.07 19.90 14.59
N LYS A 339 -0.94 18.91 14.36
CA LYS A 339 -1.87 18.93 13.24
C LYS A 339 -2.90 20.06 13.39
N GLU A 340 -3.52 20.20 14.56
CA GLU A 340 -4.49 21.28 14.81
C GLU A 340 -3.88 22.66 14.59
N GLN A 341 -2.62 22.84 14.98
CA GLN A 341 -1.88 24.10 14.73
C GLN A 341 -1.65 24.40 13.25
N ILE A 342 -1.47 23.37 12.42
CA ILE A 342 -1.34 23.51 10.96
C ILE A 342 -2.71 23.79 10.33
N GLU A 343 -3.77 23.12 10.78
CA GLU A 343 -5.13 23.29 10.29
C GLU A 343 -5.74 24.64 10.68
N SER A 344 -5.47 25.14 11.89
CA SER A 344 -5.87 26.47 12.36
C SER A 344 -5.10 27.61 11.68
N GLY A 345 -3.96 27.27 11.06
CA GLY A 345 -3.09 28.21 10.39
C GLY A 345 -2.01 28.84 11.28
N GLU A 346 -1.95 28.52 12.57
CA GLU A 346 -0.88 28.96 13.49
C GLU A 346 0.50 28.59 12.96
N LYS A 347 0.62 27.39 12.39
CA LYS A 347 1.83 26.88 11.76
C LYS A 347 1.62 26.73 10.25
N SER A 348 2.70 26.85 9.49
CA SER A 348 2.67 26.75 8.02
C SER A 348 3.65 25.74 7.45
N CYS A 349 4.51 25.14 8.28
CA CYS A 349 5.48 24.17 7.82
C CYS A 349 5.60 22.97 8.76
N ILE A 350 5.79 21.80 8.18
CA ILE A 350 6.14 20.56 8.88
C ILE A 350 7.50 20.09 8.36
N ALA A 351 8.49 20.00 9.26
CA ALA A 351 9.73 19.28 9.02
C ALA A 351 9.54 17.84 9.51
N GLY A 352 9.32 16.92 8.57
CA GLY A 352 8.87 15.56 8.86
C GLY A 352 9.86 14.50 8.42
N SER A 353 10.12 13.51 9.29
CA SER A 353 10.77 12.29 8.81
C SER A 353 9.80 11.45 7.99
N ARG A 354 10.28 10.50 7.18
CA ARG A 354 9.37 9.60 6.43
C ARG A 354 8.38 8.85 7.32
N GLN A 355 8.68 8.67 8.61
CA GLN A 355 7.80 7.98 9.56
C GLN A 355 6.53 8.80 9.90
N ILE A 356 6.50 10.10 9.60
CA ILE A 356 5.27 10.88 9.69
C ILE A 356 4.16 10.31 8.80
N PHE A 357 4.54 9.58 7.74
CA PHE A 357 3.61 8.99 6.79
C PHE A 357 3.17 7.56 7.15
N SER A 358 3.82 6.92 8.12
CA SER A 358 3.53 5.54 8.53
C SER A 358 2.42 5.44 9.59
N GLU A 359 1.81 6.55 10.02
CA GLU A 359 0.85 6.57 11.12
C GLU A 359 -0.40 7.38 10.74
N GLY A 360 -1.54 7.05 11.37
CA GLY A 360 -2.91 7.39 10.98
C GLY A 360 -3.31 8.87 10.98
N ILE A 361 -2.37 9.81 10.94
CA ILE A 361 -2.65 11.25 11.03
C ILE A 361 -2.57 11.86 9.63
N SER A 362 -3.70 12.37 9.17
CA SER A 362 -3.87 12.97 7.85
C SER A 362 -3.93 14.49 7.95
N VAL A 363 -2.99 15.21 7.32
CA VAL A 363 -2.95 16.69 7.24
C VAL A 363 -3.23 17.10 5.79
N ASN A 364 -4.51 17.31 5.46
CA ASN A 364 -4.92 17.50 4.05
C ASN A 364 -4.63 18.93 3.53
N ILE A 365 -4.45 19.91 4.42
CA ILE A 365 -4.20 21.32 4.06
C ILE A 365 -2.82 21.54 3.40
N LEU A 366 -1.87 20.61 3.57
CA LEU A 366 -0.53 20.70 2.97
C LEU A 366 -0.60 20.83 1.45
N SER A 367 0.01 21.87 0.88
CA SER A 367 -0.02 22.17 -0.56
C SER A 367 1.35 22.18 -1.22
N CYS A 368 2.45 22.13 -0.47
CA CYS A 368 3.79 22.05 -1.04
C CYS A 368 4.61 20.96 -0.35
N VAL A 369 5.35 20.16 -1.10
CA VAL A 369 6.33 19.22 -0.55
C VAL A 369 7.72 19.52 -1.10
N ILE A 370 8.70 19.58 -0.20
CA ILE A 370 10.11 19.75 -0.51
C ILE A 370 10.83 18.42 -0.29
N LEU A 371 11.25 17.80 -1.39
CA LEU A 371 12.05 16.58 -1.38
C LEU A 371 13.51 16.95 -1.18
N ALA A 372 13.92 17.13 0.08
CA ALA A 372 15.27 17.56 0.44
C ALA A 372 16.35 16.49 0.19
N VAL A 373 15.95 15.25 -0.10
CA VAL A 373 16.85 14.16 -0.48
C VAL A 373 16.27 13.33 -1.63
N PRO A 374 17.12 12.67 -2.43
CA PRO A 374 16.65 11.75 -3.46
C PRO A 374 15.85 10.56 -2.90
N ILE A 375 14.69 10.28 -3.51
CA ILE A 375 13.84 9.12 -3.17
C ILE A 375 13.76 8.19 -4.37
N ALA A 376 14.27 6.97 -4.23
CA ALA A 376 14.36 5.98 -5.32
C ALA A 376 13.18 5.00 -5.38
N ASN A 377 12.19 5.12 -4.49
CA ASN A 377 11.05 4.21 -4.42
C ASN A 377 9.78 4.93 -4.90
N ASP A 378 9.27 4.55 -6.08
CA ASP A 378 8.05 5.10 -6.70
C ASP A 378 6.84 5.06 -5.77
N GLY A 379 6.61 3.93 -5.08
CA GLY A 379 5.45 3.78 -4.21
C GLY A 379 5.51 4.74 -3.02
N LEU A 380 6.69 4.92 -2.44
CA LEU A 380 6.91 5.90 -1.37
C LEU A 380 6.77 7.34 -1.89
N LEU A 381 7.34 7.64 -3.07
CA LEU A 381 7.25 8.96 -3.69
C LEU A 381 5.79 9.32 -3.99
N GLU A 382 5.02 8.37 -4.52
CA GLU A 382 3.58 8.49 -4.74
C GLU A 382 2.82 8.71 -3.44
N GLN A 383 3.14 7.97 -2.38
CA GLN A 383 2.52 8.16 -1.07
C GLN A 383 2.79 9.55 -0.50
N ILE A 384 4.00 10.07 -0.65
CA ILE A 384 4.40 11.40 -0.17
C ILE A 384 3.66 12.49 -0.94
N ILE A 385 3.75 12.48 -2.27
CA ILE A 385 3.16 13.51 -3.12
C ILE A 385 1.62 13.43 -3.07
N GLY A 386 1.06 12.23 -2.98
CA GLY A 386 -0.38 12.02 -2.82
C GLY A 386 -0.98 12.69 -1.57
N ARG A 387 -0.17 13.00 -0.54
CA ARG A 387 -0.65 13.77 0.63
C ARG A 387 -0.94 15.22 0.29
N ILE A 388 -0.10 15.86 -0.52
CA ILE A 388 -0.32 17.24 -0.94
C ILE A 388 -1.33 17.36 -2.07
N MET A 389 -1.67 16.26 -2.75
CA MET A 389 -2.66 16.27 -3.83
C MET A 389 -4.11 16.33 -3.34
N ARG A 390 -4.41 16.01 -2.08
CA ARG A 390 -5.80 15.96 -1.59
C ARG A 390 -6.47 17.34 -1.60
N GLN A 391 -7.72 17.42 -2.02
CA GLN A 391 -8.49 18.66 -1.91
C GLN A 391 -8.69 19.06 -0.44
N HIS A 392 -8.66 20.35 -0.21
CA HIS A 392 -8.96 21.00 1.06
C HIS A 392 -9.44 22.42 0.73
N GLU A 393 -10.31 22.98 1.55
CA GLU A 393 -10.80 24.35 1.35
C GLU A 393 -9.62 25.34 1.35
N ASN A 394 -9.67 26.32 0.44
CA ASN A 394 -8.65 27.37 0.29
C ASN A 394 -7.21 26.88 0.04
N LYS A 395 -7.05 25.63 -0.41
CA LYS A 395 -5.75 25.04 -0.67
C LYS A 395 -5.19 25.46 -2.02
N LEU A 396 -3.95 25.92 -2.02
CA LEU A 396 -3.20 26.22 -3.25
C LEU A 396 -2.94 24.96 -4.10
N PRO A 397 -2.81 25.11 -5.43
CA PRO A 397 -2.42 24.01 -6.32
C PRO A 397 -1.17 23.28 -5.78
N PRO A 398 -1.17 21.93 -5.75
CA PRO A 398 -0.08 21.19 -5.15
C PRO A 398 1.25 21.41 -5.88
N LEU A 399 2.32 21.67 -5.13
CA LEU A 399 3.65 21.91 -5.65
C LEU A 399 4.65 20.89 -5.09
N VAL A 400 5.41 20.23 -5.97
CA VAL A 400 6.55 19.38 -5.59
C VAL A 400 7.83 20.12 -5.93
N LEU A 401 8.62 20.50 -4.93
CA LEU A 401 10.00 20.96 -5.13
C LEU A 401 10.94 19.75 -5.04
N ASP A 402 11.44 19.29 -6.18
CA ASP A 402 12.37 18.16 -6.26
C ASP A 402 13.82 18.64 -6.38
N MET A 403 14.61 18.43 -5.32
CA MET A 403 16.02 18.78 -5.29
C MET A 403 16.83 17.78 -6.12
N MET A 404 17.44 18.28 -7.20
CA MET A 404 18.28 17.50 -8.11
C MET A 404 19.75 17.85 -7.95
N PHE A 405 20.54 16.80 -7.73
CA PHE A 405 21.99 16.86 -7.52
C PHE A 405 22.74 16.58 -8.81
N SER A 406 23.93 17.16 -8.96
CA SER A 406 24.72 17.19 -10.20
C SER A 406 25.74 16.04 -10.32
N GLY A 407 25.90 15.22 -9.28
CA GLY A 407 26.88 14.14 -9.25
C GLY A 407 26.59 12.98 -10.20
N VAL A 408 27.65 12.32 -10.69
CA VAL A 408 27.55 11.17 -11.61
C VAL A 408 26.73 10.02 -11.00
N SER A 409 26.88 9.78 -9.69
CA SER A 409 26.12 8.74 -8.97
C SER A 409 24.64 9.04 -8.81
N ASP A 410 24.23 10.29 -9.02
CA ASP A 410 22.91 10.79 -8.62
C ASP A 410 21.98 10.87 -9.84
N ARG A 411 22.58 10.97 -11.04
CA ARG A 411 21.89 11.00 -12.34
C ARG A 411 20.87 9.89 -12.50
N LYS A 412 21.17 8.67 -12.04
CA LYS A 412 20.22 7.55 -12.12
C LYS A 412 18.97 7.86 -11.31
N GLN A 413 19.10 8.30 -10.08
CA GLN A 413 17.95 8.58 -9.22
C GLN A 413 17.14 9.80 -9.70
N ASN A 414 17.81 10.84 -10.23
CA ASN A 414 17.10 11.96 -10.83
C ASN A 414 16.30 11.50 -12.07
N LYS A 415 16.89 10.67 -12.94
CA LYS A 415 16.20 10.10 -14.11
C LYS A 415 15.02 9.21 -13.70
N ASP A 416 15.20 8.36 -12.70
CA ASP A 416 14.16 7.46 -12.22
C ASP A 416 12.94 8.27 -11.69
N ARG A 417 13.17 9.36 -10.95
CA ARG A 417 12.11 10.28 -10.50
C ARG A 417 11.43 11.03 -11.63
N ILE A 418 12.18 11.58 -12.58
CA ILE A 418 11.61 12.23 -13.78
C ILE A 418 10.72 11.25 -14.55
N ALA A 419 11.21 10.03 -14.77
CA ALA A 419 10.45 9.00 -15.46
C ALA A 419 9.17 8.64 -14.69
N PHE A 420 9.21 8.63 -13.35
CA PHE A 420 8.01 8.46 -12.52
C PHE A 420 7.00 9.59 -12.74
N TYR A 421 7.42 10.86 -12.69
CA TYR A 421 6.53 12.01 -12.92
C TYR A 421 5.91 11.99 -14.33
N MET A 422 6.70 11.65 -15.35
CA MET A 422 6.22 11.48 -16.73
C MET A 422 5.19 10.35 -16.84
N ARG A 423 5.41 9.20 -16.19
CA ARG A 423 4.43 8.09 -16.16
C ARG A 423 3.11 8.50 -15.50
N LYS A 424 3.16 9.42 -14.53
CA LYS A 424 1.96 9.97 -13.87
C LYS A 424 1.28 11.08 -14.67
N GLY A 425 1.92 11.59 -15.72
CA GLY A 425 1.40 12.70 -16.52
C GLY A 425 1.40 14.05 -15.78
N TRP A 426 2.27 14.22 -14.78
CA TRP A 426 2.39 15.48 -14.05
C TRP A 426 3.20 16.50 -14.85
N GLU A 427 2.84 17.77 -14.74
CA GLU A 427 3.60 18.87 -15.32
C GLU A 427 4.96 18.98 -14.63
N ILE A 428 6.03 19.11 -15.42
CA ILE A 428 7.40 19.22 -14.91
C ILE A 428 8.01 20.52 -15.42
N LEU A 429 8.40 21.41 -14.50
CA LEU A 429 9.05 22.68 -14.77
C LEU A 429 10.55 22.60 -14.44
N GLY A 430 11.39 23.27 -15.24
CA GLY A 430 12.83 23.38 -14.97
C GLY A 430 13.70 22.21 -15.44
N LEU A 431 13.16 21.32 -16.30
CA LEU A 431 13.93 20.26 -16.97
C LEU A 431 15.06 20.81 -17.84
#